data_AF-A0A9R0JY48-F1
#
_entry.id   AF-A0A9R0JY48-F1
#
_cell.length_a   1.000
_cell.length_b   1.000
_cell.length_c   1.000
_cell.angle_alpha   90.00
_cell.angle_beta   90.00
_cell.angle_gamma   90.00
#
_symmetry.space_group_name_H-M   'P 1'
#
loop_
_entity.id
_entity.type
_entity.pdbx_description
1 polymer ?
#
loop_
_entity_poly.entity_id
_entity_poly.type
_entity_poly.pdbx_seq_one_letter_code
_entity_poly.pdbx_strand_id
1 'polypeptide(L)'
;MLIEIIVIYALHQRLYCVGIDTLAIGSHRLAQQGAITKRMNAIEEMAGMDGLCSDKTGKFILNKLTVDKNLIEVFSKGVDMVTVVLMSARASRIENQDAIDGVIASMLSDPKQFVRGWVWMLFKSCVAC
;
A
#
# COMPACT_ATOMS: atom_id res chain seq x y z
N MET A 1 -34.23 -12.36 -50.08
CA MET A 1 -33.09 -13.11 -49.50
C MET A 1 -31.81 -12.26 -49.42
N LEU A 2 -31.19 -11.82 -50.52
CA LEU A 2 -29.93 -11.03 -50.45
C LEU A 2 -30.07 -9.69 -49.70
N ILE A 3 -31.17 -8.97 -49.90
CA ILE A 3 -31.43 -7.69 -49.21
C ILE A 3 -31.55 -7.88 -47.69
N GLU A 4 -32.22 -8.95 -47.23
CA GLU A 4 -32.37 -9.22 -45.80
C GLU A 4 -31.04 -9.60 -45.13
N ILE A 5 -30.21 -10.38 -45.82
CA ILE A 5 -28.87 -10.76 -45.32
C ILE A 5 -27.99 -9.52 -45.13
N ILE A 6 -28.03 -8.58 -46.09
CA ILE A 6 -27.26 -7.33 -46.00
C ILE A 6 -27.72 -6.48 -44.81
N VAL A 7 -29.03 -6.36 -44.59
CA VAL A 7 -29.60 -5.59 -43.47
C VAL A 7 -29.21 -6.21 -42.12
N ILE A 8 -29.31 -7.53 -41.99
CA ILE A 8 -28.93 -8.24 -40.74
C ILE A 8 -27.45 -8.07 -40.45
N TYR A 9 -26.58 -8.22 -41.45
CA TYR A 9 -25.13 -8.07 -41.28
C TYR A 9 -24.75 -6.63 -40.86
N ALA A 10 -25.38 -5.62 -41.50
CA ALA A 10 -25.15 -4.22 -41.16
C ALA A 10 -25.60 -3.88 -39.72
N LEU A 11 -26.74 -4.41 -39.26
CA LEU A 11 -27.21 -4.22 -37.89
C LEU A 11 -26.28 -4.90 -36.88
N HIS A 12 -25.82 -6.11 -37.17
CA HIS A 12 -24.92 -6.86 -36.29
C HIS A 12 -23.58 -6.15 -36.11
N GLN A 13 -23.00 -5.67 -37.22
CA GLN A 13 -21.73 -4.97 -37.21
C GLN A 13 -21.81 -3.64 -36.45
N ARG A 14 -22.93 -2.91 -36.59
CA ARG A 14 -23.16 -1.65 -35.86
C ARG A 14 -23.30 -1.87 -34.35
N LEU A 15 -24.01 -2.92 -33.93
CA LEU A 15 -24.14 -3.28 -32.52
C LEU A 15 -22.78 -3.59 -31.88
N TYR A 16 -21.91 -4.31 -32.60
CA TYR A 16 -20.58 -4.69 -32.12
C TYR A 16 -19.66 -3.47 -31.93
N CYS A 17 -19.64 -2.53 -32.89
CA CYS A 17 -18.83 -1.32 -32.81
C CYS A 17 -19.20 -0.44 -31.60
N VAL A 18 -20.50 -0.25 -31.34
CA VAL A 18 -20.97 0.56 -30.22
C VAL A 18 -20.50 -0.02 -28.86
N GLY A 19 -20.46 -1.35 -28.72
CA GLY A 19 -19.94 -1.98 -27.51
C GLY A 19 -18.47 -1.66 -27.24
N ILE A 20 -17.62 -1.73 -28.27
CA ILE A 20 -16.18 -1.44 -28.13
C ILE A 20 -15.95 0.05 -27.85
N ASP A 21 -16.67 0.93 -28.56
CA ASP A 21 -16.52 2.38 -28.41
C ASP A 21 -16.93 2.83 -27.00
N THR A 22 -18.02 2.27 -26.45
CA THR A 22 -18.47 2.59 -25.10
C THR A 22 -17.49 2.12 -24.03
N LEU A 23 -16.91 0.92 -24.16
CA LEU A 23 -15.86 0.42 -23.27
C LEU A 23 -14.57 1.26 -23.36
N ALA A 24 -14.19 1.67 -24.56
CA ALA A 24 -13.03 2.55 -24.77
C ALA A 24 -13.23 3.92 -24.09
N ILE A 25 -14.37 4.57 -24.33
CA ILE A 25 -14.72 5.85 -23.69
C ILE A 25 -14.82 5.70 -22.17
N GLY A 26 -15.41 4.60 -21.69
CA GLY A 26 -15.53 4.29 -20.27
C GLY A 26 -14.17 4.14 -19.59
N SER A 27 -13.26 3.37 -20.19
CA SER A 27 -11.88 3.20 -19.69
C SER A 27 -11.13 4.53 -19.59
N HIS A 28 -11.31 5.41 -20.58
CA HIS A 28 -10.67 6.72 -20.59
C HIS A 28 -11.19 7.60 -19.44
N ARG A 29 -12.50 7.61 -19.21
CA ARG A 29 -13.11 8.35 -18.09
C ARG A 29 -12.69 7.81 -16.73
N LEU A 30 -12.59 6.49 -16.56
CA LEU A 30 -12.08 5.88 -15.32
C LEU A 30 -10.62 6.28 -15.06
N ALA A 31 -9.78 6.31 -16.10
CA ALA A 31 -8.40 6.76 -15.98
C ALA A 31 -8.30 8.24 -15.55
N GLN A 32 -9.19 9.11 -16.05
CA GLN A 32 -9.28 10.50 -15.60
C GLN A 32 -9.69 10.63 -14.12
N GLN A 33 -10.41 9.65 -13.59
CA GLN A 33 -10.77 9.56 -12.16
C GLN A 33 -9.70 8.86 -11.31
N GLY A 34 -8.55 8.47 -11.90
CA GLY A 34 -7.45 7.80 -11.21
C GLY A 34 -7.59 6.28 -11.10
N ALA A 35 -8.60 5.68 -11.73
CA ALA A 35 -8.78 4.23 -11.80
C ALA A 35 -8.24 3.68 -13.13
N ILE A 36 -7.06 3.04 -13.08
CA ILE A 36 -6.41 2.47 -14.28
C ILE A 36 -6.88 1.02 -14.47
N THR A 37 -7.68 0.79 -15.51
CA THR A 37 -8.15 -0.55 -15.89
C THR A 37 -7.20 -1.20 -16.91
N LYS A 38 -6.58 -2.33 -16.57
CA LYS A 38 -5.65 -3.05 -17.47
C LYS A 38 -6.36 -3.89 -18.55
N ARG A 39 -7.63 -4.24 -18.34
CA ARG A 39 -8.47 -5.06 -19.23
C ARG A 39 -9.83 -4.40 -19.39
N MET A 40 -10.38 -4.35 -20.61
CA MET A 40 -11.70 -3.75 -20.88
C MET A 40 -12.83 -4.52 -20.18
N ASN A 41 -12.75 -5.85 -20.10
CA ASN A 41 -13.73 -6.70 -19.42
C ASN A 41 -13.88 -6.40 -17.93
N ALA A 42 -12.84 -5.85 -17.29
CA ALA A 42 -12.90 -5.50 -15.87
C ALA A 42 -13.95 -4.41 -15.58
N ILE A 43 -14.33 -3.61 -16.58
CA ILE A 43 -15.35 -2.58 -16.46
C ILE A 43 -16.75 -3.21 -16.33
N GLU A 44 -17.02 -4.28 -17.08
CA GLU A 44 -18.29 -5.01 -17.03
C GLU A 44 -18.42 -5.82 -15.73
N GLU A 45 -17.33 -6.49 -15.31
CA GLU A 45 -17.28 -7.22 -14.04
C GLU A 45 -17.49 -6.27 -12.84
N MET A 46 -16.95 -5.05 -12.90
CA MET A 46 -17.13 -4.04 -11.86
C MET A 46 -18.56 -3.48 -11.82
N ALA A 47 -19.24 -3.41 -12.97
CA ALA A 47 -20.64 -2.98 -13.04
C ALA A 47 -21.62 -3.98 -12.41
N GLY A 48 -21.25 -5.27 -12.36
CA GLY A 48 -22.02 -6.35 -11.72
C GLY A 48 -21.51 -6.78 -10.34
N MET A 49 -20.64 -6.00 -9.71
CA MET A 49 -20.02 -6.38 -8.43
C MET A 49 -20.89 -6.00 -7.23
N ASP A 50 -21.35 -6.99 -6.47
CA ASP A 50 -22.16 -6.79 -5.25
C ASP A 50 -21.33 -6.69 -3.96
N GLY A 51 -20.07 -7.17 -3.97
CA GLY A 51 -19.21 -7.23 -2.79
C GLY A 51 -17.79 -6.77 -3.08
N LEU A 52 -17.31 -5.81 -2.29
CA LEU A 52 -15.94 -5.28 -2.41
C LEU A 52 -15.13 -5.61 -1.16
N CYS A 53 -14.24 -6.58 -1.28
CA CYS A 53 -13.24 -6.88 -0.24
C CYS A 53 -12.04 -5.94 -0.43
N SER A 54 -11.97 -4.88 0.37
CA SER A 54 -10.80 -3.99 0.39
C SER A 54 -9.88 -4.34 1.54
N ASP A 55 -8.59 -4.46 1.23
CA ASP A 55 -7.55 -4.60 2.25
C ASP A 55 -7.50 -3.34 3.14
N LYS A 56 -7.32 -3.56 4.43
CA LYS A 56 -7.33 -2.52 5.46
C LYS A 56 -6.07 -1.65 5.36
N THR A 57 -4.92 -2.27 5.13
CA THR A 57 -3.61 -1.59 5.14
C THR A 57 -3.34 -0.95 3.78
N GLY A 58 -3.07 0.36 3.76
CA GLY A 58 -2.75 1.08 2.52
C GLY A 58 -3.94 1.55 1.69
N LYS A 59 -5.19 1.16 2.03
CA LYS A 59 -6.42 1.66 1.39
C LYS A 59 -7.35 2.42 2.34
N PHE A 60 -7.66 1.86 3.51
CA PHE A 60 -8.47 2.54 4.53
C PHE A 60 -7.62 3.22 5.61
N ILE A 61 -6.46 2.66 5.93
CA ILE A 61 -5.53 3.24 6.91
C ILE A 61 -4.37 3.87 6.14
N LEU A 62 -4.14 5.17 6.37
CA LEU A 62 -2.89 5.83 5.99
C LEU A 62 -1.75 5.11 6.71
N ASN A 63 -0.69 4.75 5.99
CA ASN A 63 0.50 4.10 6.55
C ASN A 63 1.34 5.08 7.41
N LYS A 64 0.66 5.88 8.24
CA LYS A 64 1.14 6.86 9.20
C LYS A 64 0.72 6.37 10.57
N LEU A 65 1.51 5.46 11.11
CA LEU A 65 1.33 5.00 12.47
C LEU A 65 1.72 6.16 13.42
N THR A 66 1.11 6.23 14.58
CA THR A 66 1.54 7.13 15.66
C THR A 66 1.49 6.33 16.94
N VAL A 67 2.51 6.44 17.78
CA VAL A 67 2.56 5.74 19.07
C VAL A 67 2.44 6.79 20.15
N ASP A 68 1.49 6.60 21.05
CA ASP A 68 1.36 7.42 22.25
C ASP A 68 2.30 6.88 23.33
N LYS A 69 3.12 7.77 23.89
CA LYS A 69 4.09 7.47 24.93
C LYS A 69 3.43 7.02 26.24
N ASN A 70 2.17 7.38 26.48
CA ASN A 70 1.48 7.03 27.72
C ASN A 70 0.95 5.58 27.74
N LEU A 71 0.89 4.93 26.58
CA LEU A 71 0.35 3.57 26.40
C LEU A 71 1.43 2.48 26.47
N ILE A 72 2.69 2.84 26.71
CA ILE A 72 3.80 1.88 26.73
C ILE A 72 3.96 1.30 28.13
N GLU A 73 3.52 0.05 28.32
CA GLU A 73 3.73 -0.71 29.54
C GLU A 73 5.03 -1.52 29.48
N VAL A 74 5.84 -1.44 30.54
CA VAL A 74 7.11 -2.19 30.66
C VAL A 74 6.93 -3.32 31.65
N PHE A 75 7.03 -4.56 31.16
CA PHE A 75 6.84 -5.77 31.98
C PHE A 75 8.12 -6.22 32.73
N SER A 76 9.29 -5.69 32.36
CA SER A 76 10.57 -6.08 32.98
C SER A 76 10.98 -5.15 34.13
N LYS A 77 11.34 -5.74 35.28
CA LYS A 77 11.78 -4.97 36.46
C LYS A 77 13.16 -4.37 36.21
N GLY A 78 13.25 -3.03 36.25
CA GLY A 78 14.51 -2.29 36.15
C GLY A 78 14.82 -1.72 34.76
N VAL A 79 13.88 -1.81 33.80
CA VAL A 79 14.03 -1.17 32.49
C VAL A 79 13.14 0.07 32.44
N ASP A 80 13.76 1.21 32.15
CA ASP A 80 13.02 2.46 31.93
C ASP A 80 12.44 2.52 30.52
N MET A 81 11.33 3.26 30.37
CA MET A 81 10.63 3.42 29.09
C MET A 81 11.54 3.98 27.99
N VAL A 82 12.45 4.90 28.32
CA VAL A 82 13.42 5.47 27.37
C VAL A 82 14.37 4.39 26.83
N THR A 83 14.71 3.42 27.68
CA THR A 83 15.60 2.31 27.31
C THR A 83 14.91 1.37 26.31
N VAL A 84 13.62 1.10 26.50
CA VAL A 84 12.82 0.26 25.58
C VAL A 84 12.72 0.90 24.20
N VAL A 85 12.40 2.20 24.15
CA VAL A 85 12.29 2.95 22.88
C VAL A 85 13.65 3.02 22.16
N LEU A 86 14.73 3.19 22.92
CA LEU A 86 16.07 3.17 22.34
C LEU A 86 16.42 1.78 21.79
N MET A 87 16.06 0.69 22.49
CA MET A 87 16.26 -0.68 22.01
C MET A 87 15.42 -1.01 20.77
N SER A 88 14.17 -0.54 20.71
CA SER A 88 13.32 -0.74 19.53
C SER A 88 13.86 0.02 18.32
N ALA A 89 14.30 1.27 18.50
CA ALA A 89 14.88 2.04 17.40
C ALA A 89 16.14 1.37 16.88
N ARG A 90 16.99 0.89 17.78
CA ARG A 90 18.20 0.15 17.47
C ARG A 90 17.99 -1.14 16.66
N ALA A 91 16.83 -1.78 16.78
CA ALA A 91 16.47 -2.94 15.97
C ALA A 91 15.92 -2.56 14.59
N SER A 92 15.44 -1.32 14.42
CA SER A 92 14.93 -0.77 13.16
C SER A 92 16.05 -0.50 12.16
N ARG A 93 15.73 -0.55 10.85
CA ARG A 93 16.70 -0.25 9.79
C ARG A 93 16.65 1.23 9.43
N ILE A 94 17.81 1.87 9.31
CA ILE A 94 17.89 3.29 8.92
C ILE A 94 17.65 3.49 7.41
N GLU A 95 18.08 2.52 6.59
CA GLU A 95 18.13 2.64 5.13
C GLU A 95 16.78 2.40 4.45
N ASN A 96 15.92 1.58 5.05
CA ASN A 96 14.57 1.32 4.55
C ASN A 96 13.55 1.63 5.65
N GLN A 97 12.98 2.83 5.62
CA GLN A 97 12.04 3.30 6.63
C GLN A 97 10.64 2.79 6.32
N ASP A 98 10.36 1.55 6.71
CA ASP A 98 8.98 1.08 6.79
C ASP A 98 8.19 1.98 7.75
N ALA A 99 6.87 2.07 7.59
CA ALA A 99 6.06 3.00 8.39
C ALA A 99 6.18 2.79 9.91
N ILE A 100 6.52 1.58 10.35
CA ILE A 100 6.80 1.27 11.76
C ILE A 100 8.15 1.88 12.19
N ASP A 101 9.19 1.66 11.39
CA ASP A 101 10.54 2.18 11.66
C ASP A 101 10.58 3.71 11.67
N GLY A 102 9.83 4.35 10.77
CA GLY A 102 9.67 5.81 10.73
C GLY A 102 9.06 6.36 12.03
N VAL A 103 8.08 5.66 12.60
CA VAL A 103 7.47 6.08 13.88
C VAL A 103 8.43 5.89 15.04
N ILE A 104 9.10 4.74 15.11
CA ILE A 104 10.06 4.48 16.18
C ILE A 104 11.20 5.50 16.14
N ALA A 105 11.69 5.87 14.95
CA ALA A 105 12.68 6.92 14.78
C ALA A 105 12.15 8.31 15.22
N SER A 106 10.88 8.63 14.94
CA SER A 106 10.26 9.89 15.36
C SER A 106 10.00 10.01 16.87
N MET A 107 9.99 8.88 17.59
CA MET A 107 9.78 8.87 19.04
C MET A 107 10.99 9.36 19.83
N LEU A 108 12.18 9.31 19.22
CA LEU A 108 13.46 9.77 19.77
C LEU A 108 13.67 11.28 19.55
N SER A 109 14.14 11.98 20.59
CA SER A 109 14.47 13.41 20.50
C SER A 109 15.72 13.69 19.66
N ASP A 110 16.65 12.74 19.60
CA ASP A 110 17.91 12.87 18.85
C ASP A 110 18.19 11.63 17.99
N PRO A 111 18.23 11.75 16.64
CA PRO A 111 18.55 10.61 15.77
C PRO A 111 20.01 10.13 15.91
N LYS A 112 20.91 10.96 16.46
CA LYS A 112 22.32 10.59 16.69
C LYS A 112 22.50 9.58 17.84
N GLN A 113 21.50 9.43 18.72
CA GLN A 113 21.54 8.42 19.80
C GLN A 113 21.42 6.99 19.25
N PHE A 114 20.89 6.85 18.04
CA PHE A 114 20.87 5.60 17.31
C PHE A 114 22.27 5.04 17.10
N VAL A 115 23.23 5.88 16.70
CA VAL A 115 24.59 5.45 16.28
C VAL A 115 25.62 5.54 17.42
N ARG A 116 25.37 6.36 18.45
CA ARG A 116 26.26 6.45 19.62
C ARG A 116 26.31 5.12 20.39
N GLY A 117 27.46 4.44 20.30
CA GLY A 117 27.74 3.16 20.95
C GLY A 117 27.59 1.92 20.04
N TRP A 118 27.04 2.07 18.83
CA TRP A 118 26.78 0.94 17.91
C TRP A 118 28.02 0.42 17.19
N VAL A 119 28.93 1.32 16.83
CA VAL A 119 30.18 0.97 16.13
C VAL A 119 31.02 -0.04 16.92
N TRP A 120 30.93 -0.03 18.25
CA TRP A 120 31.65 -0.97 19.12
C TRP A 120 30.94 -2.31 19.33
N MET A 121 29.62 -2.38 19.18
CA MET A 121 28.84 -3.61 19.42
C MET A 121 28.76 -4.48 18.15
N LEU A 122 28.64 -3.86 16.98
CA LEU A 122 28.71 -4.57 15.68
C LEU A 122 30.07 -5.24 15.45
N PHE A 123 31.18 -4.60 15.89
CA PHE A 123 32.50 -5.23 15.85
C PHE A 123 32.63 -6.45 16.77
N LYS A 124 31.86 -6.53 17.87
CA LYS A 124 31.88 -7.71 18.75
C LYS A 124 30.99 -8.84 18.27
N SER A 125 29.87 -8.56 17.62
CA SER A 125 28.99 -9.61 17.06
C SER A 125 29.47 -10.15 15.72
N CYS A 126 30.19 -9.37 14.90
CA CYS A 126 30.73 -9.85 13.62
C CYS A 126 31.99 -10.72 13.77
N VAL A 127 32.67 -10.70 14.94
CA VAL A 127 33.79 -11.60 15.27
C VAL A 127 33.31 -12.92 15.91
N ALA A 128 31.99 -13.06 16.15
CA ALA A 128 31.38 -14.27 16.69
C ALA A 128 30.63 -15.11 15.64
N CYS A 129 30.76 -14.77 14.35
CA CYS A 129 30.22 -15.56 13.23
C CYS A 129 31.36 -16.06 12.33
#